data_AF-A0A6J4SEX1-F1
#
_entry.id   AF-A0A6J4SEX1-F1
#
_cell.length_a   1.000
_cell.length_b   1.000
_cell.length_c   1.000
_cell.angle_alpha   90.00
_cell.angle_beta   90.00
_cell.angle_gamma   90.00
#
_symmetry.space_group_name_H-M   'P 1'
#
loop_
_entity.id
_entity.type
_entity.pdbx_description
1 polymer ?
#
loop_
_entity_poly.entity_id
_entity_poly.type
_entity_poly.pdbx_seq_one_letter_code
_entity_poly.pdbx_strand_id
1 'polypeptide(L)' 'ARVALDVRRLAQLYAGYLPAGQLARHGLIEPGSREALEILDAWFPAGDPYASVPDHF' A
#
# COMPACT_ATOMS: atom_id res chain seq x y z
N ALA A 1 -9.68 5.91 -12.36
CA ALA A 1 -8.48 5.05 -12.27
C ALA A 1 -8.88 3.67 -11.73
N ARG A 2 -8.24 2.57 -12.17
CA ARG A 2 -8.50 1.21 -11.69
C ARG A 2 -7.17 0.58 -11.24
N VAL A 3 -7.18 -0.15 -10.13
CA VAL A 3 -5.99 -0.81 -9.53
C VAL A 3 -6.35 -2.27 -9.28
N ALA A 4 -5.43 -3.18 -9.61
CA ALA A 4 -5.50 -4.58 -9.19
C ALA A 4 -4.34 -4.88 -8.22
N LEU A 5 -4.64 -5.50 -7.08
CA LEU A 5 -3.64 -5.96 -6.11
C LEU A 5 -4.12 -7.14 -5.27
N ASP A 6 -3.18 -7.95 -4.78
CA ASP A 6 -3.44 -9.03 -3.81
C ASP A 6 -3.77 -8.45 -2.43
N VAL A 7 -4.70 -9.07 -1.70
CA VAL A 7 -5.14 -8.64 -0.36
C VAL A 7 -3.97 -8.45 0.62
N ARG A 8 -2.91 -9.26 0.53
CA ARG A 8 -1.70 -9.12 1.35
C ARG A 8 -0.96 -7.81 1.09
N ARG A 9 -1.07 -7.25 -0.13
CA ARG A 9 -0.49 -5.95 -0.50
C ARG A 9 -1.36 -4.81 -0.01
N LEU A 10 -2.67 -5.00 0.05
CA LEU A 10 -3.59 -4.05 0.66
C LEU A 10 -3.25 -3.87 2.15
N ALA A 11 -2.96 -4.97 2.86
CA ALA A 11 -2.52 -4.91 4.25
C ALA A 11 -1.19 -4.16 4.43
N GLN A 12 -0.25 -4.27 3.47
CA GLN A 12 1.03 -3.55 3.51
C GLN A 12 0.87 -2.04 3.31
N LEU A 13 -0.03 -1.64 2.40
CA LEU A 13 -0.44 -0.25 2.23
C LEU A 13 -1.10 0.30 3.50
N TYR A 14 -2.03 -0.47 4.08
CA TYR A 14 -2.75 -0.07 5.29
C TYR A 14 -1.82 0.08 6.51
N ALA A 15 -0.83 -0.81 6.62
CA ALA A 15 0.14 -0.76 7.70
C ALA A 15 1.20 0.33 7.52
N GLY A 16 1.21 1.08 6.40
CA GLY A 16 2.16 2.16 6.17
C GLY A 16 3.60 1.71 5.92
N TYR A 17 3.85 0.42 5.69
CA TYR A 17 5.21 -0.11 5.55
C TYR A 17 5.92 0.38 4.28
N LEU A 18 5.21 0.48 3.17
CA LEU A 18 5.76 0.86 1.86
C LEU A 18 4.77 1.73 1.08
N PRO A 19 5.22 2.83 0.45
CA PRO A 19 4.37 3.61 -0.45
C PRO A 19 4.01 2.81 -1.71
N ALA A 20 2.89 3.15 -2.34
CA ALA A 20 2.36 2.44 -3.50
C ALA A 20 3.33 2.47 -4.69
N GLY A 21 4.02 3.59 -4.91
CA GLY A 21 5.07 3.69 -5.92
C GLY A 21 6.20 2.66 -5.72
N GLN A 22 6.58 2.37 -4.48
CA GLN A 22 7.62 1.38 -4.18
C GLN A 22 7.11 -0.04 -4.38
N LEU A 23 5.86 -0.34 -4.00
CA LEU A 23 5.22 -1.63 -4.29
C LEU A 23 5.14 -1.90 -5.80
N ALA A 24 4.82 -0.89 -6.60
CA ALA A 24 4.76 -1.02 -8.07
C ALA A 24 6.15 -1.27 -8.66
N ARG A 25 7.20 -0.60 -8.16
CA ARG A 25 8.60 -0.86 -8.58
C ARG A 25 9.06 -2.29 -8.30
N HIS A 26 8.52 -2.93 -7.26
CA HIS A 26 8.79 -4.32 -6.94
C HIS A 26 7.86 -5.32 -7.66
N GLY A 27 6.96 -4.84 -8.54
CA GLY A 27 5.99 -5.69 -9.24
C GLY A 27 4.92 -6.28 -8.32
N LEU A 28 4.71 -5.69 -7.14
CA LEU A 28 3.78 -6.20 -6.13
C LEU A 28 2.34 -5.72 -6.35
N ILE A 29 2.17 -4.61 -7.07
CA ILE A 29 0.88 -4.10 -7.51
C ILE A 29 0.98 -3.70 -8.98
N GLU A 30 -0.12 -3.86 -9.72
CA GLU A 30 -0.23 -3.40 -11.10
C GLU A 30 -1.24 -2.25 -11.17
N PRO A 31 -0.76 -1.00 -11.19
CA PRO A 31 -1.64 0.15 -11.38
C PRO A 31 -2.05 0.24 -12.86
N GLY A 32 -3.33 0.49 -13.11
CA GLY A 32 -3.83 0.69 -14.49
C GLY A 32 -3.40 2.01 -15.13
N SER A 33 -2.82 2.93 -14.35
CA SER A 33 -2.25 4.20 -14.82
C SER A 33 -1.33 4.81 -13.77
N ARG A 34 -0.48 5.78 -14.17
CA ARG A 34 0.32 6.57 -13.23
C ARG A 34 -0.53 7.31 -12.20
N GLU A 35 -1.65 7.87 -12.65
CA GLU A 35 -2.63 8.56 -11.81
C GLU A 35 -3.24 7.64 -10.74
N ALA A 36 -3.31 6.34 -11.01
CA ALA A 36 -3.76 5.36 -10.02
C ALA A 36 -2.75 5.18 -8.87
N LEU A 37 -1.44 5.31 -9.13
CA LEU A 37 -0.41 5.31 -8.09
C LEU A 37 -0.48 6.57 -7.24
N GLU A 38 -0.65 7.73 -7.88
CA GLU A 38 -0.76 9.01 -7.18
C GLU A 38 -1.97 9.03 -6.23
N ILE A 39 -3.10 8.44 -6.66
CA ILE A 39 -4.27 8.23 -5.78
C ILE A 39 -3.92 7.29 -4.63
N LEU A 40 -3.26 6.16 -4.87
CA LEU A 40 -2.89 5.23 -3.81
C LEU A 40 -1.95 5.86 -2.79
N ASP A 41 -0.93 6.61 -3.22
CA ASP A 41 0.00 7.29 -2.33
C ASP A 41 -0.70 8.39 -1.50
N ALA A 42 -1.71 9.06 -2.06
CA ALA A 42 -2.51 10.04 -1.32
C ALA A 42 -3.44 9.42 -0.26
N TRP A 43 -3.98 8.23 -0.53
CA TRP A 43 -4.90 7.52 0.36
C TRP A 43 -4.17 6.66 1.41
N PHE A 44 -2.99 6.15 1.06
CA PHE A 44 -2.12 5.35 1.91
C PHE A 44 -0.76 6.04 2.03
N PRO A 45 -0.70 7.23 2.68
CA PRO A 45 0.57 7.91 2.87
C PRO A 45 1.52 7.02 3.67
N ALA A 46 2.80 7.02 3.31
CA ALA A 46 3.84 6.42 4.14
C ALA A 46 3.88 7.18 5.48
N GLY A 47 3.37 6.54 6.52
CA GLY A 47 3.30 7.07 7.88
C GLY A 47 4.12 6.21 8.83
N ASP A 48 3.99 6.48 10.14
CA ASP A 48 4.52 5.58 11.15
C ASP A 48 3.83 4.21 10.97
N PRO A 49 4.59 3.12 10.77
CA PRO A 49 3.98 1.81 10.53
C PRO A 49 2.99 1.49 11.63
N TYR A 50 1.81 1.01 11.29
CA TYR A 50 0.83 0.60 12.27
C TYR A 50 1.45 -0.52 13.13
N ALA A 51 1.97 -0.16 14.30
CA ALA A 51 2.47 -1.10 15.27
C ALA A 51 1.24 -1.74 15.91
N SER A 52 0.95 -2.99 15.54
CA SER A 52 -0.03 -3.79 16.26
C SER A 52 0.38 -3.77 17.73
N VAL A 53 -0.48 -3.24 18.60
CA VAL A 53 -0.29 -3.32 20.04
C VAL A 53 -0.15 -4.81 20.38
N PRO A 54 0.85 -5.24 21.17
CA PRO A 54 1.05 -6.65 21.48
C PRO A 54 -0.25 -7.28 21.96
N ASP A 55 -0.69 -8.31 21.25
CA ASP A 55 -1.92 -9.01 21.60
C ASP A 55 -1.64 -9.89 22.81
N HIS A 56 -2.39 -9.68 23.89
CA HIS A 56 -2.32 -10.50 25.09
C HIS A 56 -3.34 -11.63 24.96
N PHE A 57 -2.98 -12.68 24.21
CA PHE A 57 -3.74 -13.95 24.20
C PHE A 57 -3.36 -14.85 25.38
#